data_AF-A0A929F235-F1
#
_entry.id   AF-A0A929F235-F1
#
_cell.length_a   1.000
_cell.length_b   1.000
_cell.length_c   1.000
_cell.angle_alpha   90.00
_cell.angle_beta   90.00
_cell.angle_gamma   90.00
#
_symmetry.space_group_name_H-M   'P 1'
#
loop_
_entity.id
_entity.type
_entity.pdbx_description
1 polymer ?
#
loop_
_entity_poly.entity_id
_entity_poly.type
_entity_poly.pdbx_seq_one_letter_code
_entity_poly.pdbx_strand_id
1 'polypeptide(L)'
;GIEHIGHQLADLGQLHDVGVDYFKIDASFVRNIDINTGNQTLLRTLCTVGHSIGVVVIAEGVRTDAEWATLQGLGADGATGPGITDPEGNS
;
A
#
# COMPACT_ATOMS: atom_id res chain seq x y z
N GLY A 1 -2.00 -23.06 -5.91
CA GLY A 1 -1.04 -23.09 -4.80
C GLY A 1 -1.04 -21.74 -4.15
N ILE A 2 -1.37 -21.67 -2.86
CA ILE A 2 -1.19 -20.48 -2.01
C ILE A 2 0.11 -20.72 -1.22
N GLU A 3 1.22 -20.93 -1.93
CA GLU A 3 2.51 -21.26 -1.30
C GLU A 3 3.47 -20.07 -1.27
N HIS A 4 3.32 -19.11 -2.20
CA HIS A 4 4.19 -17.94 -2.28
C HIS A 4 3.87 -16.84 -1.26
N ILE A 5 2.63 -16.79 -0.73
CA ILE A 5 2.23 -15.78 0.26
C ILE A 5 2.90 -16.05 1.62
N GLY A 6 3.10 -17.32 1.99
CA GLY A 6 3.71 -17.69 3.26
C GLY A 6 5.20 -17.32 3.35
N HIS A 7 5.95 -17.44 2.26
CA HIS A 7 7.35 -17.01 2.21
C HIS A 7 7.46 -15.49 2.31
N GLN A 8 6.60 -14.76 1.57
CA GLN A 8 6.54 -13.30 1.65
C GLN A 8 6.14 -12.80 3.05
N LEU A 9 5.21 -13.48 3.74
CA LEU A 9 4.87 -13.13 5.12
C LEU A 9 5.99 -13.45 6.11
N ALA A 10 6.76 -14.51 5.89
CA ALA A 10 7.94 -14.80 6.72
C ALA A 10 9.03 -13.74 6.54
N ASP A 11 9.20 -13.22 5.32
CA ASP A 11 10.08 -12.09 5.04
C ASP A 11 9.62 -10.80 5.74
N LEU A 12 8.30 -10.58 5.89
CA LEU A 12 7.76 -9.45 6.66
C LEU A 12 8.19 -9.49 8.15
N GLY A 13 8.23 -10.67 8.76
CA GLY A 13 8.74 -10.82 10.13
C GLY A 13 10.24 -10.52 10.25
N GLN A 14 11.03 -10.80 9.20
CA GLN A 14 12.46 -10.46 9.16
C GLN A 14 12.69 -8.96 8.91
N LEU A 15 11.84 -8.29 8.13
CA LEU A 15 11.95 -6.85 7.84
C LEU A 15 11.80 -5.95 9.07
N HIS A 16 10.98 -6.37 10.05
CA HIS A 16 10.86 -5.70 11.35
C HIS A 16 12.21 -5.66 12.12
N ASP A 17 12.96 -6.77 12.12
CA ASP A 17 14.25 -6.85 12.81
C ASP A 17 15.38 -6.09 12.09
N VAL A 18 15.19 -5.73 10.82
CA VAL A 18 16.15 -4.98 9.99
C VAL A 18 15.83 -3.47 9.98
N GLY A 19 14.78 -3.02 10.66
CA GLY A 19 14.40 -1.60 10.75
C GLY A 19 13.74 -1.06 9.48
N VAL A 20 12.99 -1.89 8.75
CA VAL A 20 12.23 -1.40 7.60
C VAL A 20 10.96 -0.72 8.09
N ASP A 21 10.99 0.61 8.11
CA ASP A 21 9.92 1.46 8.63
C ASP A 21 8.66 1.49 7.74
N TYR A 22 8.74 0.99 6.48
CA TYR A 22 7.62 1.04 5.53
C TYR A 22 7.62 -0.03 4.42
N PHE A 23 6.44 -0.39 3.94
CA PHE A 23 6.17 -1.18 2.73
C PHE A 23 5.58 -0.30 1.63
N LYS A 24 6.03 -0.49 0.39
CA LYS A 24 5.47 0.19 -0.79
C LYS A 24 4.56 -0.75 -1.59
N ILE A 25 3.36 -0.29 -1.91
CA ILE A 25 2.44 -0.97 -2.83
C ILE A 25 2.69 -0.44 -4.23
N ASP A 26 3.09 -1.32 -5.15
CA ASP A 26 3.36 -0.97 -6.54
C ASP A 26 2.12 -0.44 -7.28
N ALA A 27 2.38 0.46 -8.23
CA ALA A 27 1.36 1.15 -9.03
C ALA A 27 0.41 0.21 -9.80
N SER A 28 0.83 -1.02 -10.11
CA SER A 28 -0.02 -2.02 -10.77
C SER A 28 -1.21 -2.46 -9.89
N PHE A 29 -1.05 -2.44 -8.56
CA PHE A 29 -2.15 -2.74 -7.63
C PHE A 29 -2.99 -1.51 -7.28
N VAL A 30 -2.39 -0.31 -7.39
CA VAL A 30 -3.04 0.99 -7.12
C VAL A 30 -3.91 1.46 -8.29
N ARG A 31 -3.53 1.14 -9.53
CA ARG A 31 -4.27 1.57 -10.72
C ARG A 31 -5.74 1.14 -10.64
N ASN A 32 -6.64 2.11 -10.77
CA ASN A 32 -8.09 1.91 -10.73
C ASN A 32 -8.57 1.21 -9.44
N ILE A 33 -7.87 1.42 -8.32
CA ILE A 33 -8.22 0.80 -7.03
C ILE A 33 -9.63 1.19 -6.57
N ASP A 34 -10.15 2.34 -6.98
CA ASP A 34 -11.51 2.82 -6.72
C ASP A 34 -12.61 1.92 -7.29
N ILE A 35 -12.33 1.21 -8.39
CA ILE A 35 -13.28 0.30 -9.05
C ILE A 35 -12.86 -1.17 -9.00
N ASN A 36 -11.63 -1.47 -8.58
CA ASN A 36 -11.11 -2.84 -8.52
C ASN A 36 -11.23 -3.43 -7.11
N THR A 37 -12.38 -4.06 -6.82
CA THR A 37 -12.69 -4.66 -5.50
C THR A 37 -11.75 -5.78 -5.09
N GLY A 38 -11.16 -6.50 -6.05
CA GLY A 38 -10.14 -7.54 -5.79
C GLY A 38 -8.88 -6.92 -5.21
N ASN A 39 -8.36 -5.87 -5.85
CA ASN A 39 -7.21 -5.13 -5.34
C ASN A 39 -7.55 -4.43 -4.02
N GLN A 40 -8.77 -3.91 -3.83
CA GLN A 40 -9.18 -3.31 -2.56
C GLN A 40 -9.07 -4.31 -1.40
N THR A 41 -9.50 -5.55 -1.61
CA THR A 41 -9.43 -6.61 -0.59
C THR A 41 -7.99 -6.96 -0.26
N LEU A 42 -7.15 -7.12 -1.29
CA LEU A 42 -5.73 -7.38 -1.12
C LEU A 42 -5.04 -6.25 -0.34
N LEU A 43 -5.24 -5.00 -0.75
CA LEU A 43 -4.59 -3.83 -0.15
C LEU A 43 -5.03 -3.62 1.29
N ARG A 44 -6.31 -3.80 1.61
CA ARG A 44 -6.79 -3.77 3.01
C ARG A 44 -6.10 -4.82 3.88
N THR A 45 -5.92 -6.02 3.32
CA THR A 45 -5.23 -7.12 4.02
C THR A 45 -3.76 -6.77 4.26
N LEU A 46 -3.06 -6.25 3.24
CA LEU A 46 -1.67 -5.81 3.36
C LEU A 46 -1.49 -4.68 4.37
N CYS A 47 -2.38 -3.67 4.38
CA CYS A 47 -2.36 -2.61 5.39
C CYS A 47 -2.53 -3.20 6.80
N THR A 48 -3.53 -4.07 6.98
CA THR A 48 -3.79 -4.73 8.27
C THR A 48 -2.57 -5.53 8.76
N VAL A 49 -1.92 -6.30 7.88
CA VAL A 49 -0.73 -7.07 8.23
C VAL A 49 0.45 -6.16 8.55
N GLY A 50 0.72 -5.15 7.72
CA GLY A 50 1.81 -4.18 7.93
C GLY A 50 1.66 -3.48 9.29
N HIS A 51 0.47 -2.97 9.59
CA HIS A 51 0.18 -2.32 10.86
C HIS A 51 0.33 -3.26 12.06
N SER A 52 -0.02 -4.55 11.92
CA SER A 52 0.14 -5.53 13.01
C SER A 52 1.59 -5.79 13.41
N ILE A 53 2.54 -5.50 12.51
CA ILE A 53 3.98 -5.63 12.75
C ILE A 53 4.69 -4.27 12.84
N GLY A 54 3.94 -3.17 12.97
CA GLY A 54 4.50 -1.83 13.17
C GLY A 54 5.10 -1.17 11.91
N VAL A 55 4.70 -1.62 10.71
CA VAL A 55 5.21 -1.11 9.43
C VAL A 55 4.19 -0.16 8.78
N VAL A 56 4.68 0.96 8.27
CA VAL A 56 3.89 1.96 7.52
C VAL A 56 3.65 1.48 6.08
N VAL A 57 2.48 1.75 5.48
CA VAL A 57 2.15 1.34 4.12
C VAL A 57 1.96 2.54 3.20
N ILE A 58 2.80 2.61 2.15
CA ILE A 58 2.82 3.71 1.17
C ILE A 58 2.38 3.20 -0.20
N ALA A 59 1.38 3.81 -0.82
CA ALA A 59 0.92 3.46 -2.17
C ALA A 59 1.65 4.26 -3.26
N GLU A 60 2.15 3.60 -4.30
CA GLU A 60 2.86 4.28 -5.40
C GLU A 60 2.00 4.45 -6.65
N GLY A 61 2.29 5.51 -7.41
CA GLY A 61 1.72 5.73 -8.74
C GLY A 61 0.23 6.10 -8.74
N VAL A 62 -0.26 6.68 -7.64
CA VAL A 62 -1.60 7.27 -7.54
C VAL A 62 -1.72 8.40 -8.56
N ARG A 63 -2.79 8.39 -9.36
CA ARG A 63 -3.03 9.37 -10.43
C ARG A 63 -4.32 10.17 -10.25
N THR A 64 -5.24 9.72 -9.42
CA THR A 64 -6.53 10.39 -9.23
C THR A 64 -6.89 10.50 -7.76
N ASP A 65 -7.70 11.51 -7.43
CA ASP A 65 -8.25 11.70 -6.09
C ASP A 65 -9.12 10.51 -5.66
N ALA A 66 -9.79 9.85 -6.61
CA ALA A 66 -10.59 8.65 -6.33
C ALA A 66 -9.73 7.45 -5.92
N GLU A 67 -8.59 7.25 -6.60
CA GLU A 67 -7.61 6.24 -6.22
C GLU A 67 -7.08 6.54 -4.80
N TRP A 68 -6.72 7.80 -4.51
CA TRP A 68 -6.23 8.20 -3.19
C TRP A 68 -7.27 8.03 -2.08
N ALA A 69 -8.48 8.56 -2.25
CA ALA A 69 -9.56 8.46 -1.26
C ALA A 69 -9.89 6.99 -0.94
N THR A 70 -9.85 6.13 -1.95
CA THR A 70 -10.03 4.69 -1.75
C THR A 70 -8.90 4.12 -0.90
N LEU A 71 -7.64 4.36 -1.25
CA LEU A 71 -6.48 3.88 -0.51
C LEU A 71 -6.49 4.30 0.96
N GLN A 72 -6.86 5.55 1.25
CA GLN A 72 -7.04 6.04 2.63
C GLN A 72 -8.08 5.19 3.39
N GLY A 73 -9.22 4.88 2.75
CA GLY A 73 -10.25 4.02 3.32
C GLY A 73 -9.85 2.54 3.47
N LEU A 74 -8.79 2.11 2.77
CA LEU A 74 -8.20 0.76 2.92
C LEU A 74 -7.14 0.69 4.02
N GLY A 75 -6.63 1.84 4.47
CA GLY A 75 -5.61 1.93 5.52
C GLY A 75 -4.20 2.23 5.02
N ALA A 76 -4.03 2.76 3.80
CA ALA A 76 -2.73 3.27 3.38
C ALA A 76 -2.36 4.53 4.18
N ASP A 77 -1.13 4.60 4.67
CA ASP A 77 -0.62 5.71 5.50
C ASP A 77 -0.11 6.88 4.66
N GLY A 78 0.23 6.63 3.40
CA GLY A 78 0.69 7.65 2.47
C GLY A 78 0.63 7.20 1.03
N ALA A 79 0.91 8.14 0.12
CA ALA A 79 0.97 7.86 -1.30
C ALA A 79 1.99 8.73 -2.03
N THR A 80 2.44 8.25 -3.19
CA THR A 80 3.19 9.01 -4.18
C THR A 80 2.56 8.83 -5.56
N GLY A 81 2.79 9.78 -6.45
CA GLY A 81 2.42 9.65 -7.86
C GLY A 81 1.84 10.94 -8.45
N PRO A 82 1.55 10.94 -9.76
CA PRO A 82 1.12 12.14 -10.48
C PRO A 82 -0.16 12.81 -9.96
N GLY A 83 -1.00 12.09 -9.21
CA GLY A 83 -2.21 12.62 -8.60
C GLY A 83 -2.00 13.13 -7.17
N ILE A 84 -0.80 13.00 -6.62
CA ILE A 84 -0.45 13.51 -5.29
C ILE A 84 0.34 14.79 -5.48
N THR A 85 -0.12 15.87 -4.86
CA THR A 85 0.60 17.14 -4.82
C THR A 85 1.13 17.39 -3.42
N ASP A 86 2.35 17.87 -3.32
CA ASP A 86 2.88 18.44 -2.08
C ASP A 86 2.00 19.65 -1.66
N PRO A 87 1.90 20.03 -0.37
CA PRO A 87 1.32 21.31 0.06
C PRO A 87 1.77 22.55 -0.74
N GLU A 88 2.93 22.52 -1.40
CA GLU A 88 3.39 23.59 -2.31
C GLU A 88 2.80 23.50 -3.74
N GLY A 89 2.02 22.47 -4.06
CA GLY A 89 1.33 22.26 -5.33
C GLY A 89 2.17 21.57 -6.42
N ASN A 90 3.36 21.06 -6.07
CA ASN A 90 4.22 20.32 -7.01
C ASN A 90 3.85 18.83 -7.03
N SER A 91 3.84 18.23 -8.22
CA SER A 91 3.62 16.79 -8.48
C SER A 91 4.92 16.02 -8.65
#